data_AF-A0A6L7YZY9-F1
#
_entry.id   AF-A0A6L7YZY9-F1
#
_cell.length_a   1.000
_cell.length_b   1.000
_cell.length_c   1.000
_cell.angle_alpha   90.00
_cell.angle_beta   90.00
_cell.angle_gamma   90.00
#
_symmetry.space_group_name_H-M   'P 1'
#
loop_
_entity.id
_entity.type
_entity.pdbx_description
1 polymer ?
#
loop_
_entity_poly.entity_id
_entity_poly.type
_entity_poly.pdbx_seq_one_letter_code
_entity_poly.pdbx_strand_id
1 'polypeptide(L)'
;MPEMLSSRGRREAGGIDMNGGTSRKPVTTKRGFAVGHAVVIGIADYRNAAALPDAVMNDARDVAAILTSDAYCGYRPNNVHLLLNQDATLARIRTALDCVAETSGPSDSVVIFFSGHGARLGNPKNPQSALLPVEFDSRAPDTTSLSETEFSSALRRISAERLLVLIDACHSGGAGSFKGSEQRESLTVGYSEKSLARLVNGH
;
A
#
# COMPACT_ATOMS: atom_id res chain seq x y z
N MET A 1 32.13 -25.61 90.99
CA MET A 1 33.20 -26.63 90.93
C MET A 1 32.58 -27.98 91.24
N PRO A 2 32.73 -29.08 90.48
CA PRO A 2 33.27 -29.34 89.11
C PRO A 2 32.13 -29.74 88.11
N GLU A 3 32.23 -29.69 86.77
CA GLU A 3 33.03 -30.40 85.73
C GLU A 3 32.81 -31.92 85.53
N MET A 4 32.36 -32.28 84.30
CA MET A 4 32.72 -33.41 83.39
C MET A 4 31.49 -33.93 82.61
N LEU A 5 31.29 -33.61 81.32
CA LEU A 5 31.93 -34.05 80.06
C LEU A 5 31.42 -35.41 79.52
N SER A 6 30.89 -35.38 78.28
CA SER A 6 30.91 -36.42 77.21
C SER A 6 29.54 -36.55 76.52
N SER A 7 29.35 -36.68 75.20
CA SER A 7 30.09 -36.35 73.98
C SER A 7 29.13 -36.60 72.78
N ARG A 8 29.37 -35.86 71.68
CA ARG A 8 29.05 -36.14 70.25
C ARG A 8 27.64 -35.89 69.66
N GLY A 9 27.70 -35.12 68.56
CA GLY A 9 26.78 -35.09 67.41
C GLY A 9 26.08 -33.74 67.25
N ARG A 10 25.98 -33.08 66.09
CA ARG A 10 26.53 -33.24 64.74
C ARG A 10 26.17 -31.91 64.03
N ARG A 11 27.17 -31.27 63.43
CA ARG A 11 27.16 -30.18 62.41
C ARG A 11 25.80 -29.66 61.90
N GLU A 12 25.61 -28.34 61.98
CA GLU A 12 24.99 -27.54 60.91
C GLU A 12 25.92 -26.37 60.57
N ALA A 13 26.35 -26.30 59.30
CA ALA A 13 27.03 -25.17 58.72
C ALA A 13 26.05 -24.53 57.74
N GLY A 14 25.68 -23.27 57.99
CA GLY A 14 24.92 -22.46 57.07
C GLY A 14 25.71 -22.22 55.79
N GLY A 15 25.21 -22.78 54.69
CA GLY A 15 25.62 -22.47 53.33
C GLY A 15 24.74 -21.35 52.78
N ILE A 16 25.39 -20.37 52.17
CA ILE A 16 24.79 -19.20 51.52
C ILE A 16 24.26 -19.65 50.15
N ASP A 17 22.94 -19.60 49.94
CA ASP A 17 22.34 -19.85 48.63
C ASP A 17 22.37 -18.58 47.77
N MET A 18 23.40 -18.52 46.92
CA MET A 18 23.47 -17.68 45.74
C MET A 18 22.63 -18.32 44.63
N ASN A 19 21.41 -17.83 44.39
CA ASN A 19 20.83 -17.97 43.05
C ASN A 19 19.90 -16.79 42.72
N GLY A 20 20.46 -15.81 42.01
CA GLY A 20 19.74 -14.73 41.36
C GLY A 20 18.90 -15.28 40.20
N GLY A 21 17.70 -15.76 40.52
CA GLY A 21 16.67 -16.07 39.54
C GLY A 21 16.06 -14.78 39.00
N THR A 22 16.58 -14.28 37.88
CA THR A 22 15.86 -13.28 37.09
C THR A 22 14.57 -13.91 36.59
N SER A 23 13.45 -13.54 37.23
CA SER A 23 12.10 -13.85 36.75
C SER A 23 11.92 -13.24 35.37
N ARG A 24 12.19 -14.01 34.31
CA ARG A 24 11.76 -13.65 32.97
C ARG A 24 10.25 -13.77 32.95
N LYS A 25 9.56 -12.63 33.04
CA LYS A 25 8.14 -12.54 32.67
C LYS A 25 7.97 -13.22 31.31
N PRO A 26 6.95 -14.07 31.11
CA PRO A 26 6.71 -14.67 29.81
C PRO A 26 6.44 -13.53 28.83
N VAL A 27 7.34 -13.36 27.87
CA VAL A 27 7.10 -12.49 26.72
C VAL A 27 6.04 -13.21 25.90
N THR A 28 4.78 -12.84 26.12
CA THR A 28 3.66 -13.22 25.24
C THR A 28 3.81 -12.47 23.93
N THR A 29 4.77 -12.89 23.09
CA THR A 29 4.75 -12.54 21.67
C THR A 29 3.64 -13.34 20.99
N LYS A 30 2.40 -12.88 21.12
CA LYS A 30 1.54 -12.88 19.94
C LYS A 30 2.10 -11.79 19.03
N ARG A 31 3.17 -12.10 18.30
CA ARG A 31 3.47 -11.36 17.07
C ARG A 31 2.41 -11.80 16.07
N GLY A 32 1.19 -11.29 16.25
CA GLY A 32 0.26 -11.22 15.14
C GLY A 32 0.94 -10.44 14.03
N PHE A 33 0.68 -10.83 12.78
CA PHE A 33 1.16 -10.08 11.63
C PHE A 33 0.82 -8.59 11.80
N ALA A 34 1.69 -7.71 11.30
CA ALA A 34 1.38 -6.29 11.15
C ALA A 34 0.00 -6.17 10.48
N VAL A 35 -0.85 -5.24 10.95
CA VAL A 35 -2.15 -5.06 10.31
C VAL A 35 -1.88 -4.59 8.87
N GLY A 36 -2.48 -5.27 7.91
CA GLY A 36 -2.35 -4.94 6.50
C GLY A 36 -3.54 -4.14 6.01
N HIS A 37 -3.27 -3.11 5.20
CA HIS A 37 -4.26 -2.31 4.50
C HIS A 37 -3.91 -2.27 3.02
N ALA A 38 -4.91 -2.16 2.15
CA ALA A 38 -4.64 -2.02 0.73
C ALA A 38 -5.70 -1.23 -0.02
N VAL A 39 -5.25 -0.57 -1.09
CA VAL A 39 -6.11 -0.06 -2.17
C VAL A 39 -5.67 -0.76 -3.45
N VAL A 40 -6.57 -1.53 -4.05
CA VAL A 40 -6.29 -2.36 -5.23
C VAL A 40 -7.26 -1.93 -6.32
N ILE A 41 -6.72 -1.42 -7.43
CA ILE A 41 -7.49 -0.79 -8.50
C ILE A 41 -7.22 -1.53 -9.81
N GLY A 42 -8.27 -1.95 -10.49
CA GLY A 42 -8.21 -2.54 -11.83
C GLY A 42 -9.26 -1.91 -12.73
N ILE A 43 -8.85 -1.36 -13.87
CA ILE A 43 -9.79 -0.68 -14.78
C ILE A 43 -9.48 -1.09 -16.21
N ALA A 44 -10.39 -1.88 -16.79
CA ALA A 44 -10.34 -2.31 -18.19
C ALA A 44 -11.41 -1.64 -19.05
N ASP A 45 -12.57 -1.30 -18.48
CA ASP A 45 -13.72 -0.74 -19.20
C ASP A 45 -13.92 0.75 -18.88
N TYR A 46 -13.27 1.62 -19.65
CA TYR A 46 -13.32 3.07 -19.48
C TYR A 46 -14.48 3.70 -20.24
N ARG A 47 -15.05 4.77 -19.67
CA ARG A 47 -16.18 5.49 -20.30
C ARG A 47 -15.77 6.26 -21.55
N ASN A 48 -14.60 6.92 -21.51
CA ASN A 48 -14.13 7.80 -22.59
C ASN A 48 -12.69 7.50 -23.04
N ALA A 49 -12.15 6.33 -22.70
CA ALA A 49 -10.83 5.87 -23.14
C ALA A 49 -10.92 4.46 -23.73
N ALA A 50 -9.88 4.02 -24.43
CA ALA A 50 -9.85 2.68 -25.01
C ALA A 50 -9.93 1.60 -23.92
N ALA A 51 -10.71 0.56 -24.16
CA ALA A 51 -10.74 -0.59 -23.27
C ALA A 51 -9.38 -1.30 -23.24
N LEU A 52 -9.03 -1.89 -22.10
CA LEU A 52 -7.87 -2.76 -21.92
C LEU A 52 -8.31 -4.23 -21.86
N PRO A 53 -7.39 -5.19 -22.04
CA PRO A 53 -7.70 -6.60 -21.87
C PRO A 53 -8.20 -6.93 -20.46
N ASP A 54 -9.04 -7.96 -20.34
CA ASP A 54 -9.55 -8.45 -19.05
C ASP A 54 -8.45 -8.84 -18.06
N ALA A 55 -7.23 -9.11 -18.53
CA ALA A 55 -6.06 -9.37 -17.71
C ALA A 55 -5.84 -8.29 -16.63
N VAL A 56 -6.05 -7.00 -16.96
CA VAL A 56 -5.94 -5.87 -16.01
C VAL A 56 -6.85 -6.06 -14.78
N MET A 57 -8.05 -6.58 -15.00
CA MET A 57 -9.01 -6.86 -13.94
C MET A 57 -8.64 -8.12 -13.16
N ASN A 58 -8.04 -9.11 -13.83
CA ASN A 58 -7.55 -10.32 -13.17
C ASN A 58 -6.35 -10.02 -12.29
N ASP A 59 -5.41 -9.17 -12.73
CA ASP A 59 -4.25 -8.74 -11.93
C ASP A 59 -4.71 -8.11 -10.61
N ALA A 60 -5.67 -7.19 -10.66
CA ALA A 60 -6.25 -6.58 -9.46
C ALA A 60 -6.95 -7.60 -8.54
N ARG A 61 -7.70 -8.56 -9.10
CA ARG A 61 -8.35 -9.61 -8.30
C ARG A 61 -7.33 -10.56 -7.66
N ASP A 62 -6.31 -10.96 -8.41
CA ASP A 62 -5.28 -11.89 -7.95
C ASP A 62 -4.42 -11.24 -6.85
N VAL A 63 -4.07 -9.97 -7.00
CA VAL A 63 -3.41 -9.20 -5.94
C VAL A 63 -4.27 -9.12 -4.69
N ALA A 64 -5.56 -8.76 -4.81
CA ALA A 64 -6.46 -8.72 -3.65
C ALA A 64 -6.62 -10.10 -2.98
N ALA A 65 -6.67 -11.18 -3.76
CA ALA A 65 -6.75 -12.55 -3.25
C ALA A 65 -5.48 -12.96 -2.51
N ILE A 66 -4.29 -12.63 -3.04
CA ILE A 66 -3.00 -12.89 -2.37
C ILE A 66 -2.93 -12.11 -1.05
N LEU A 67 -3.31 -10.83 -1.07
CA LEU A 67 -3.28 -9.97 0.13
C LEU A 67 -4.20 -10.50 1.23
N THR A 68 -5.40 -10.98 0.88
CA THR A 68 -6.40 -11.45 1.86
C THR A 68 -6.24 -12.92 2.26
N SER A 69 -5.40 -13.68 1.57
CA SER A 69 -5.16 -15.10 1.89
C SER A 69 -4.38 -15.26 3.20
N ASP A 70 -4.94 -16.01 4.14
CA ASP A 70 -4.29 -16.40 5.40
C ASP A 70 -3.00 -17.22 5.19
N ALA A 71 -2.89 -17.90 4.04
CA ALA A 71 -1.68 -18.65 3.68
C ALA A 71 -0.55 -17.76 3.16
N TYR A 72 -0.84 -16.51 2.79
CA TYR A 72 0.11 -15.54 2.27
C TYR A 72 0.21 -14.32 3.20
N CYS A 73 -0.52 -13.24 2.92
CA CYS A 73 -0.38 -11.97 3.64
C CYS A 73 -1.36 -11.82 4.82
N GLY A 74 -2.52 -12.50 4.79
CA GLY A 74 -3.50 -12.49 5.88
C GLY A 74 -4.11 -11.12 6.18
N TYR A 75 -4.22 -10.23 5.19
CA TYR A 75 -4.89 -8.94 5.38
C TYR A 75 -6.38 -9.20 5.62
N ARG A 76 -6.95 -8.51 6.61
CA ARG A 76 -8.40 -8.60 6.85
C ARG A 76 -9.13 -8.07 5.61
N PRO A 77 -10.15 -8.77 5.07
CA PRO A 77 -10.88 -8.32 3.89
C PRO A 77 -11.41 -6.87 3.99
N ASN A 78 -11.86 -6.47 5.18
CA ASN A 78 -12.35 -5.11 5.43
C ASN A 78 -11.27 -4.01 5.38
N ASN A 79 -9.99 -4.39 5.40
CA ASN A 79 -8.87 -3.45 5.23
C ASN A 79 -8.41 -3.36 3.77
N VAL A 80 -9.02 -4.12 2.84
CA VAL A 80 -8.64 -4.17 1.42
C VAL A 80 -9.74 -3.54 0.57
N HIS A 81 -9.46 -2.38 0.00
CA HIS A 81 -10.35 -1.68 -0.91
C HIS A 81 -10.10 -2.13 -2.35
N LEU A 82 -10.90 -3.08 -2.85
CA LEU A 82 -10.87 -3.52 -4.25
C LEU A 82 -11.83 -2.66 -5.09
N LEU A 83 -11.30 -1.90 -6.04
CA LEU A 83 -12.06 -1.02 -6.94
C LEU A 83 -11.88 -1.50 -8.38
N LEU A 84 -12.97 -1.92 -9.01
CA LEU A 84 -12.96 -2.52 -10.35
C LEU A 84 -13.87 -1.75 -11.31
N ASN A 85 -13.37 -1.40 -12.50
CA ASN A 85 -14.12 -0.69 -13.55
C ASN A 85 -14.97 0.46 -12.99
N GLN A 86 -16.30 0.37 -13.05
CA GLN A 86 -17.24 1.42 -12.67
C GLN A 86 -17.14 1.82 -11.19
N ASP A 87 -16.55 0.96 -10.35
CA ASP A 87 -16.27 1.26 -8.94
C ASP A 87 -15.01 2.10 -8.74
N ALA A 88 -14.09 2.08 -9.70
CA ALA A 88 -12.82 2.81 -9.66
C ALA A 88 -12.97 4.26 -10.15
N THR A 89 -13.92 4.97 -9.54
CA THR A 89 -14.11 6.40 -9.78
C THR A 89 -13.07 7.23 -9.06
N LEU A 90 -12.78 8.43 -9.53
CA LEU A 90 -11.79 9.32 -8.89
C LEU A 90 -12.16 9.58 -7.43
N ALA A 91 -13.45 9.81 -7.17
CA ALA A 91 -13.96 10.01 -5.83
C ALA A 91 -13.74 8.78 -4.93
N ARG A 92 -14.02 7.57 -5.42
CA ARG A 92 -13.84 6.35 -4.63
C ARG A 92 -12.37 6.00 -4.41
N ILE A 93 -11.52 6.25 -5.40
CA ILE A 93 -10.06 6.10 -5.24
C ILE A 93 -9.54 7.05 -4.16
N ARG A 94 -9.94 8.33 -4.19
CA ARG A 94 -9.60 9.31 -3.13
C ARG A 94 -10.05 8.84 -1.76
N THR A 95 -11.33 8.45 -1.62
CA THR A 95 -11.87 7.96 -0.34
C THR A 95 -11.13 6.72 0.16
N ALA A 96 -10.74 5.79 -0.72
CA ALA A 96 -9.98 4.60 -0.33
C ALA A 96 -8.57 4.97 0.15
N LEU A 97 -7.88 5.89 -0.54
CA LEU A 97 -6.56 6.38 -0.13
C LEU A 97 -6.63 7.11 1.22
N ASP A 98 -7.63 7.95 1.42
CA ASP A 98 -7.83 8.66 2.69
C ASP A 98 -8.16 7.69 3.82
N CYS A 99 -9.04 6.72 3.59
CA CYS A 99 -9.39 5.70 4.59
C CYS A 99 -8.17 4.90 5.03
N VAL A 100 -7.31 4.49 4.09
CA VAL A 100 -6.07 3.79 4.43
C VAL A 100 -5.08 4.68 5.18
N ALA A 101 -4.96 5.96 4.79
CA ALA A 101 -4.13 6.92 5.51
C ALA A 101 -4.59 7.16 6.97
N GLU A 102 -5.91 7.20 7.19
CA GLU A 102 -6.52 7.40 8.51
C GLU A 102 -6.48 6.16 9.41
N THR A 103 -6.59 4.96 8.81
CA THR A 103 -6.76 3.71 9.58
C THR A 103 -5.47 2.93 9.78
N SER A 104 -4.41 3.19 8.99
CA SER A 104 -3.12 2.54 9.15
C SER A 104 -2.21 3.30 10.12
N GLY A 105 -1.61 2.57 11.05
CA GLY A 105 -0.61 3.09 11.99
C GLY A 105 0.83 2.79 11.58
N PRO A 106 1.83 3.37 12.29
CA PRO A 106 3.25 3.18 11.95
C PRO A 106 3.73 1.73 11.88
N SER A 107 3.16 0.84 12.72
CA SER A 107 3.51 -0.58 12.73
C SER A 107 2.94 -1.39 11.56
N ASP A 108 2.01 -0.82 10.81
CA ASP A 108 1.20 -1.51 9.82
C ASP A 108 1.91 -1.58 8.46
N SER A 109 1.26 -2.24 7.50
CA SER A 109 1.72 -2.25 6.11
C SER A 109 0.59 -1.83 5.18
N VAL A 110 0.94 -1.05 4.16
CA VAL A 110 0.01 -0.56 3.16
C VAL A 110 0.48 -0.96 1.78
N VAL A 111 -0.42 -1.56 1.00
CA VAL A 111 -0.20 -1.88 -0.41
C VAL A 111 -1.14 -1.07 -1.28
N ILE A 112 -0.59 -0.30 -2.22
CA ILE A 112 -1.36 0.37 -3.26
C ILE A 112 -1.04 -0.32 -4.59
N PHE A 113 -2.03 -0.91 -5.22
CA PHE A 113 -1.92 -1.55 -6.53
C PHE A 113 -2.84 -0.85 -7.52
N PHE A 114 -2.31 -0.49 -8.69
CA PHE A 114 -3.09 0.05 -9.79
C PHE A 114 -2.74 -0.69 -11.07
N SER A 115 -3.73 -1.24 -11.77
CA SER A 115 -3.61 -1.71 -13.15
C SER A 115 -4.64 -1.01 -14.05
N GLY A 116 -4.17 -0.37 -15.13
CA GLY A 116 -5.01 0.45 -15.99
C GLY A 116 -4.23 1.44 -16.88
N HIS A 117 -4.90 2.53 -17.29
CA HIS A 117 -4.30 3.59 -18.10
C HIS A 117 -3.59 4.62 -17.22
N GLY A 118 -2.45 5.10 -17.71
CA GLY A 118 -1.83 6.34 -17.26
C GLY A 118 -1.70 7.32 -18.42
N ALA A 119 -1.54 8.61 -18.15
CA ALA A 119 -1.34 9.66 -19.15
C ALA A 119 -0.26 10.67 -18.71
N ARG A 120 0.25 11.50 -19.62
CA ARG A 120 0.90 12.77 -19.26
C ARG A 120 0.01 13.92 -19.65
N LEU A 121 -0.37 14.71 -18.67
CA LEU A 121 -1.33 15.78 -18.78
C LEU A 121 -0.65 17.12 -18.48
N GLY A 122 -1.29 18.22 -18.85
CA GLY A 122 -0.76 19.57 -18.65
C GLY A 122 0.22 20.02 -19.74
N ASN A 123 1.19 20.85 -19.35
CA ASN A 123 2.04 21.58 -20.30
C ASN A 123 2.91 20.63 -21.15
N PRO A 124 2.89 20.72 -22.49
CA PRO A 124 3.74 19.89 -23.35
C PRO A 124 5.24 19.98 -23.06
N LYS A 125 5.71 21.13 -22.54
CA LYS A 125 7.12 21.33 -22.15
C LYS A 125 7.48 20.66 -20.82
N ASN A 126 6.49 20.40 -19.97
CA ASN A 126 6.67 19.76 -18.66
C ASN A 126 5.40 18.98 -18.27
N PRO A 127 5.10 17.87 -18.96
CA PRO A 127 3.85 17.18 -18.76
C PRO A 127 3.94 16.34 -17.48
N GLN A 128 2.86 16.31 -16.70
CA GLN A 128 2.78 15.58 -15.43
C GLN A 128 2.11 14.24 -15.63
N SER A 129 2.60 13.21 -14.95
CA SER A 129 2.00 11.89 -15.04
C SER A 129 0.67 11.86 -14.29
N ALA A 130 -0.27 11.03 -14.74
CA ALA A 130 -1.54 10.82 -14.07
C ALA A 130 -2.02 9.38 -14.28
N LEU A 131 -2.73 8.84 -13.30
CA LEU A 131 -3.52 7.62 -13.42
C LEU A 131 -4.95 7.99 -13.82
N LEU A 132 -5.58 7.16 -14.65
CA LEU A 132 -6.91 7.45 -15.18
C LEU A 132 -7.97 6.64 -14.45
N PRO A 133 -8.89 7.29 -13.71
CA PRO A 133 -10.13 6.68 -13.24
C PRO A 133 -11.05 6.28 -14.39
N VAL A 134 -12.06 5.45 -14.09
CA VAL A 134 -12.99 4.90 -15.09
C VAL A 134 -13.72 5.97 -15.91
N GLU A 135 -14.00 7.12 -15.28
CA GLU A 135 -14.71 8.25 -15.85
C GLU A 135 -13.83 9.32 -16.49
N PHE A 136 -12.52 9.07 -16.62
CA PHE A 136 -11.59 10.04 -17.23
C PHE A 136 -12.16 10.65 -18.52
N ASP A 137 -12.04 11.97 -18.66
CA ASP A 137 -12.43 12.74 -19.83
C ASP A 137 -11.29 13.67 -20.25
N SER A 138 -10.78 13.50 -21.46
CA SER A 138 -9.69 14.32 -22.01
C SER A 138 -10.06 15.80 -22.18
N ARG A 139 -11.35 16.15 -22.11
CA ARG A 139 -11.84 17.55 -22.12
C ARG A 139 -11.78 18.20 -20.74
N ALA A 140 -11.68 17.41 -19.67
CA ALA A 140 -11.56 17.87 -18.30
C ALA A 140 -10.50 17.06 -17.52
N PRO A 141 -9.24 17.01 -18.01
CA PRO A 141 -8.21 16.14 -17.46
C PRO A 141 -7.88 16.49 -16.00
N ASP A 142 -7.91 17.77 -15.64
CA ASP A 142 -7.55 18.24 -14.29
C ASP A 142 -8.53 17.80 -13.20
N THR A 143 -9.80 17.53 -13.56
CA THR A 143 -10.85 17.14 -12.61
C THR A 143 -11.25 15.67 -12.70
N THR A 144 -10.80 14.97 -13.74
CA THR A 144 -11.17 13.57 -14.02
C THR A 144 -9.98 12.61 -14.03
N SER A 145 -8.76 13.10 -13.73
CA SER A 145 -7.56 12.27 -13.56
C SER A 145 -7.05 12.33 -12.13
N LEU A 146 -6.27 11.32 -11.74
CA LEU A 146 -5.50 11.32 -10.51
C LEU A 146 -4.05 11.70 -10.84
N SER A 147 -3.70 12.98 -10.67
CA SER A 147 -2.37 13.48 -10.99
C SER A 147 -1.29 12.87 -10.09
N GLU A 148 -0.05 12.80 -10.58
CA GLU A 148 1.12 12.37 -9.80
C GLU A 148 1.31 13.20 -8.53
N THR A 149 1.12 14.52 -8.60
CA THR A 149 1.22 15.41 -7.43
C THR A 149 0.14 15.10 -6.39
N GLU A 150 -1.09 14.86 -6.84
CA GLU A 150 -2.20 14.48 -5.97
C GLU A 150 -1.95 13.10 -5.34
N PHE A 151 -1.58 12.11 -6.15
CA PHE A 151 -1.30 10.76 -5.69
C PHE A 151 -0.14 10.74 -4.69
N SER A 152 0.98 11.41 -5.00
CA SER A 152 2.11 11.58 -4.08
C SER A 152 1.69 12.25 -2.76
N SER A 153 0.82 13.27 -2.84
CA SER A 153 0.28 13.93 -1.64
C SER A 153 -0.61 13.00 -0.82
N ALA A 154 -1.36 12.10 -1.45
CA ALA A 154 -2.14 11.09 -0.75
C ALA A 154 -1.24 10.05 -0.08
N LEU A 155 -0.22 9.55 -0.77
CA LEU A 155 0.73 8.59 -0.22
C LEU A 155 1.49 9.15 0.99
N ARG A 156 1.87 10.44 0.98
CA ARG A 156 2.54 11.10 2.12
C ARG A 156 1.67 11.18 3.39
N ARG A 157 0.35 11.04 3.28
CA ARG A 157 -0.54 11.01 4.47
C ARG A 157 -0.55 9.66 5.17
N ILE A 158 -0.06 8.60 4.53
CA ILE A 158 -0.02 7.26 5.09
C ILE A 158 1.11 7.18 6.11
N SER A 159 0.78 6.91 7.38
CA SER A 159 1.75 6.87 8.47
C SER A 159 2.50 5.54 8.60
N ALA A 160 2.03 4.49 7.91
CA ALA A 160 2.62 3.16 7.94
C ALA A 160 4.08 3.18 7.47
N GLU A 161 4.99 2.58 8.25
CA GLU A 161 6.42 2.51 7.90
C GLU A 161 6.67 1.67 6.64
N ARG A 162 5.74 0.75 6.30
CA ARG A 162 5.85 -0.15 5.15
C ARG A 162 4.79 0.21 4.12
N LEU A 163 5.16 1.02 3.15
CA LEU A 163 4.32 1.36 2.00
C LEU A 163 4.90 0.72 0.72
N LEU A 164 4.12 -0.15 0.08
CA LEU A 164 4.43 -0.74 -1.21
C LEU A 164 3.46 -0.19 -2.26
N VAL A 165 3.99 0.39 -3.33
CA VAL A 165 3.18 0.92 -4.44
C VAL A 165 3.57 0.17 -5.72
N LEU A 166 2.61 -0.49 -6.35
CA LEU A 166 2.75 -1.16 -7.63
C LEU A 166 1.84 -0.48 -8.64
N ILE A 167 2.41 -0.02 -9.74
CA ILE A 167 1.68 0.63 -10.84
C ILE A 167 1.96 -0.16 -12.11
N ASP A 168 0.97 -0.94 -12.52
CA ASP A 168 0.92 -1.62 -13.81
C ASP A 168 0.07 -0.81 -14.78
N ALA A 169 0.62 0.33 -15.20
CA ALA A 169 -0.01 1.19 -16.18
C ALA A 169 0.87 1.29 -17.42
N CYS A 170 0.35 0.82 -18.56
CA CYS A 170 1.11 0.78 -19.80
C CYS A 170 1.55 2.16 -20.29
N HIS A 171 2.82 2.25 -20.70
CA HIS A 171 3.44 3.32 -21.50
C HIS A 171 3.45 2.97 -23.01
N SER A 172 2.42 2.31 -23.52
CA SER A 172 2.39 1.93 -24.94
C SER A 172 2.05 3.15 -25.80
N GLY A 173 3.10 3.88 -26.20
CA GLY A 173 3.03 4.92 -27.20
C GLY A 173 2.29 4.45 -28.45
N GLY A 174 1.27 5.22 -28.83
CA GLY A 174 0.51 4.96 -30.03
C GLY A 174 -0.64 5.93 -30.14
N ALA A 175 -0.47 6.93 -31.00
CA ALA A 175 -1.59 7.58 -31.65
C ALA A 175 -2.57 6.48 -32.14
N GLY A 176 -3.70 6.34 -31.46
CA GLY A 176 -4.68 5.28 -31.70
C GLY A 176 -6.08 5.83 -31.64
N SER A 177 -6.36 6.81 -32.50
CA SER A 177 -7.71 7.24 -32.89
C SER A 177 -8.69 7.58 -31.76
N PHE A 178 -8.54 8.77 -31.16
CA PHE A 178 -9.72 9.59 -30.90
C PHE A 178 -10.44 9.79 -32.25
N LYS A 179 -11.51 9.02 -32.51
CA LYS A 179 -12.45 9.27 -33.61
C LYS A 179 -13.47 10.27 -33.06
N GLY A 180 -13.23 11.54 -33.36
CA GLY A 180 -14.08 12.66 -32.96
C GLY A 180 -13.41 13.99 -33.26
N SER A 181 -13.52 14.43 -34.52
CA SER A 181 -13.39 15.80 -35.06
C SER A 181 -12.34 16.77 -34.48
N GLU A 182 -11.30 16.97 -35.29
CA GLU A 182 -10.60 18.25 -35.58
C GLU A 182 -10.04 19.13 -34.45
N GLN A 183 -8.78 18.83 -34.11
CA GLN A 183 -7.59 19.71 -33.94
C GLN A 183 -6.74 19.13 -32.81
N ARG A 184 -5.67 18.42 -33.18
CA ARG A 184 -4.88 17.54 -32.31
C ARG A 184 -3.50 18.14 -32.03
N GLU A 185 -3.25 18.54 -30.78
CA GLU A 185 -1.91 18.53 -30.21
C GLU A 185 -1.71 17.23 -29.42
N SER A 186 -0.56 16.59 -29.60
CA SER A 186 -0.27 15.27 -29.06
C SER A 186 -0.14 15.30 -27.54
N LEU A 187 -1.17 14.85 -26.84
CA LEU A 187 -1.08 14.46 -25.44
C LEU A 187 -0.05 13.31 -25.34
N THR A 188 1.03 13.55 -24.61
CA THR A 188 2.04 12.50 -24.34
C THR A 188 1.50 11.62 -23.22
N VAL A 189 1.63 10.30 -23.30
CA VAL A 189 1.00 9.37 -22.36
C VAL A 189 2.09 8.66 -21.53
N GLY A 190 1.90 8.49 -20.22
CA GLY A 190 2.72 7.61 -19.36
C GLY A 190 3.44 8.26 -18.16
N TYR A 191 3.78 7.48 -17.13
CA TYR A 191 4.71 7.94 -16.08
C TYR A 191 6.14 8.10 -16.63
N SER A 192 6.98 8.93 -16.03
CA SER A 192 8.42 8.96 -16.36
C SER A 192 9.24 8.30 -15.25
N GLU A 193 10.45 7.79 -15.54
CA GLU A 193 11.39 7.38 -14.47
C GLU A 193 11.62 8.52 -13.46
N LYS A 194 11.62 9.78 -13.95
CA LYS A 194 11.69 10.96 -13.08
C LYS A 194 10.46 11.11 -12.19
N SER A 195 9.28 10.70 -12.66
CA SER A 195 8.04 10.72 -11.90
C SER A 195 8.00 9.63 -10.83
N LEU A 196 8.45 8.43 -11.16
CA LEU A 196 8.65 7.37 -10.18
C LEU A 196 9.67 7.79 -9.11
N ALA A 197 10.77 8.42 -9.52
CA ALA A 197 11.75 8.96 -8.57
C ALA A 197 11.16 10.08 -7.70
N ARG A 198 10.23 10.90 -8.20
CA ARG A 198 9.55 11.93 -7.38
C ARG A 198 8.57 11.33 -6.38
N LEU A 199 7.87 10.26 -6.75
CA LEU A 199 7.05 9.49 -5.81
C LEU A 199 7.89 8.90 -4.67
N VAL A 200 9.07 8.34 -5.01
CA VAL A 200 10.00 7.77 -4.02
C VAL A 200 10.64 8.85 -3.14
N ASN A 201 10.94 10.03 -3.71
CA ASN A 201 11.65 11.11 -3.02
C ASN A 201 10.73 12.19 -2.42
N GLY A 202 9.42 12.13 -2.64
CA GLY A 202 8.44 13.03 -2.05
C GLY A 202 8.45 14.48 -2.54
N HIS A 203 9.01 14.77 -3.71
CA HIS A 203 9.09 16.13 -4.30
C HIS A 203 7.91 16.49 -5.20
#